data_AF-A0A4U3KV86-F1
#
_entry.id   AF-A0A4U3KV86-F1
#
_cell.length_a   1.000
_cell.length_b   1.000
_cell.length_c   1.000
_cell.angle_alpha   90.00
_cell.angle_beta   90.00
_cell.angle_gamma   90.00
#
_symmetry.space_group_name_H-M   'P 1'
#
loop_
_entity.id
_entity.type
_entity.pdbx_description
1 polymer ?
#
loop_
_entity_poly.entity_id
_entity_poly.type
_entity_poly.pdbx_seq_one_letter_code
_entity_poly.pdbx_strand_id
1 'polypeptide(L)'
;MTTFTAERIYCSKQHERFRLMLIGSDESIIVQNNRPAMEAKKLDKPVQWYVVDGIVKDKEALVPVYKKMEETINNIPRVLQGTLNFIDKL
;
A
#
# COMPACT_ATOMS: atom_id res chain seq x y z
N MET A 1 -0.03 16.42 10.95
CA MET A 1 0.61 15.83 9.76
C MET A 1 0.99 14.42 10.12
N THR A 2 0.28 13.46 9.55
CA THR A 2 0.39 12.04 9.90
C THR A 2 1.20 11.36 8.80
N THR A 3 2.49 11.14 9.06
CA THR A 3 3.39 10.58 8.07
C THR A 3 3.42 9.06 8.20
N PHE A 4 3.26 8.34 7.09
CA PHE A 4 3.41 6.89 7.06
C PHE A 4 4.72 6.51 6.37
N THR A 5 5.32 5.40 6.78
CA THR A 5 6.24 4.66 5.92
C THR A 5 5.53 3.45 5.37
N ALA A 6 5.85 3.06 4.14
CA ALA A 6 5.30 1.86 3.53
C ALA A 6 6.41 0.94 3.07
N GLU A 7 6.46 -0.26 3.61
CA GLU A 7 7.43 -1.27 3.22
C GLU A 7 6.75 -2.34 2.37
N ARG A 8 7.23 -2.61 1.15
CA ARG A 8 6.74 -3.75 0.37
C ARG A 8 7.26 -5.04 1.01
N ILE A 9 6.37 -5.79 1.65
CA ILE A 9 6.73 -7.03 2.37
C ILE A 9 6.42 -8.30 1.57
N TYR A 10 5.59 -8.21 0.54
CA TYR A 10 5.22 -9.36 -0.29
C TYR A 10 4.80 -8.91 -1.69
N CYS A 11 5.21 -9.67 -2.70
CA CYS A 11 4.79 -9.48 -4.09
C CYS A 11 4.63 -10.84 -4.77
N SER A 12 3.50 -11.04 -5.44
CA SER A 12 3.20 -12.25 -6.20
C SER A 12 2.46 -11.90 -7.49
N LYS A 13 2.17 -12.91 -8.31
CA LYS A 13 1.36 -12.72 -9.53
C LYS A 13 -0.08 -12.28 -9.27
N GLN A 14 -0.58 -12.44 -8.04
CA GLN A 14 -1.98 -12.13 -7.71
C GLN A 14 -2.10 -10.86 -6.86
N HIS A 15 -1.22 -10.71 -5.88
CA HIS A 15 -1.33 -9.65 -4.88
C HIS A 15 0.04 -9.10 -4.48
N GLU A 16 0.04 -7.84 -4.08
CA GLU A 16 1.13 -7.16 -3.39
C GLU A 16 0.68 -6.78 -1.98
N ARG A 17 1.59 -6.88 -0.99
CA ARG A 17 1.34 -6.41 0.38
C ARG A 17 2.38 -5.42 0.81
N PHE A 18 1.92 -4.44 1.57
CA PHE A 18 2.73 -3.40 2.17
C PHE A 18 2.45 -3.33 3.66
N ARG A 19 3.50 -3.21 4.47
CA ARG A 19 3.39 -2.80 5.86
C ARG A 19 3.36 -1.28 5.90
N LEU A 20 2.30 -0.70 6.44
CA LEU A 20 2.21 0.73 6.73
C LEU A 20 2.53 0.95 8.21
N MET A 21 3.50 1.81 8.49
CA MET A 21 3.84 2.21 9.85
C MET A 21 3.61 3.71 9.99
N LEU A 22 2.96 4.11 11.07
CA LEU A 22 2.80 5.53 11.40
C LEU A 22 4.10 6.04 12.03
N ILE A 23 4.72 7.09 11.48
CA ILE A 23 5.92 7.68 12.06
C ILE A 23 5.60 8.26 13.43
N GLY A 24 6.35 7.83 14.44
CA GLY A 24 6.11 8.20 15.84
C GLY A 24 5.11 7.30 16.58
N SER A 25 4.74 6.15 15.99
CA SER A 25 3.97 5.09 16.63
C SER A 25 4.63 3.74 16.39
N ASP A 26 4.45 2.81 17.33
CA ASP A 26 4.82 1.39 17.16
C ASP A 26 3.71 0.59 16.46
N GLU A 27 2.62 1.25 16.08
CA GLU A 27 1.50 0.65 15.38
C GLU A 27 1.80 0.49 13.89
N SER A 28 1.44 -0.69 13.36
CA SER A 28 1.50 -0.98 11.94
C SER A 28 0.28 -1.73 11.47
N ILE A 29 -0.04 -1.58 10.18
CA ILE A 29 -1.08 -2.35 9.50
C ILE A 29 -0.49 -2.97 8.24
N ILE A 30 -1.02 -4.11 7.81
CA ILE A 30 -0.68 -4.70 6.53
C ILE A 30 -1.83 -4.48 5.57
N VAL A 31 -1.52 -3.88 4.43
CA VAL A 31 -2.47 -3.63 3.35
C VAL A 31 -2.08 -4.43 2.13
N GLN A 32 -3.08 -4.94 1.42
CA GLN A 32 -2.93 -5.74 0.22
C GLN A 32 -3.63 -5.06 -0.96
N ASN A 33 -2.99 -5.07 -2.12
CA ASN A 33 -3.65 -4.68 -3.37
C ASN A 33 -3.65 -5.81 -4.41
N ASN A 34 -4.61 -5.75 -5.33
CA ASN A 34 -4.81 -6.71 -6.42
C ASN A 34 -4.15 -6.30 -7.74
N ARG A 35 -3.32 -5.25 -7.75
CA ARG A 35 -2.72 -4.71 -8.98
C ARG A 35 -1.96 -5.77 -9.79
N PRO A 36 -1.15 -6.66 -9.18
CA PRO A 36 -0.47 -7.70 -9.95
C PRO A 36 -1.43 -8.62 -10.72
N ALA A 37 -2.57 -8.99 -10.11
CA ALA A 37 -3.58 -9.78 -10.79
C ALA A 37 -4.22 -9.02 -11.95
N MET A 38 -4.51 -7.72 -11.78
CA MET A 38 -5.12 -6.91 -12.84
C MET A 38 -4.20 -6.82 -14.05
N GLU A 39 -2.92 -6.55 -13.83
CA GLU A 39 -1.94 -6.46 -14.91
C GLU A 39 -1.65 -7.81 -15.56
N ALA A 40 -1.45 -8.88 -14.77
CA ALA A 40 -1.17 -10.22 -15.30
C ALA A 40 -2.31 -10.73 -16.19
N LYS A 41 -3.55 -10.34 -15.90
CA LYS A 41 -4.74 -10.70 -16.67
C LYS A 41 -5.13 -9.65 -17.71
N LYS A 42 -4.39 -8.55 -17.83
CA LYS A 42 -4.70 -7.39 -18.70
C LYS A 42 -6.14 -6.89 -18.52
N LEU A 43 -6.60 -6.84 -17.27
CA LEU A 43 -7.94 -6.37 -16.94
C LEU A 43 -7.91 -4.86 -16.74
N ASP A 44 -8.81 -4.16 -17.43
CA ASP A 44 -9.09 -2.74 -17.19
C ASP A 44 -10.08 -2.59 -16.03
N LYS A 45 -9.58 -2.85 -14.81
CA LYS A 45 -10.36 -2.74 -13.58
C LYS A 45 -9.58 -1.91 -12.55
N PRO A 46 -10.27 -1.16 -11.69
CA PRO A 46 -9.61 -0.37 -10.66
C PRO A 46 -8.83 -1.28 -9.71
N VAL A 47 -7.66 -0.79 -9.29
CA VAL A 47 -6.89 -1.42 -8.21
C VAL A 47 -7.68 -1.29 -6.92
N GLN A 48 -7.77 -2.39 -6.18
CA GLN A 48 -8.47 -2.45 -4.90
C GLN A 48 -7.47 -2.68 -3.79
N TRP A 49 -7.67 -2.00 -2.66
CA TRP A 49 -6.86 -2.11 -1.45
C TRP A 49 -7.68 -2.62 -0.28
N TYR A 50 -7.04 -3.45 0.54
CA TYR A 50 -7.67 -4.05 1.72
C TYR A 50 -6.67 -4.14 2.86
N VAL A 51 -7.12 -3.88 4.09
CA VAL A 51 -6.37 -4.22 5.30
C VAL A 51 -6.48 -5.73 5.53
N VAL A 52 -5.34 -6.41 5.60
CA VAL A 52 -5.27 -7.86 5.83
C VAL A 52 -4.70 -8.20 7.21
N ASP A 53 -4.08 -7.23 7.89
CA ASP A 53 -3.63 -7.36 9.27
C ASP A 53 -3.58 -5.97 9.94
N GLY A 54 -3.80 -5.93 11.26
CA GLY A 54 -3.87 -4.71 12.06
C GLY A 54 -5.27 -4.10 12.20
N ILE A 55 -5.40 -3.16 13.16
CA ILE A 55 -6.68 -2.50 13.49
C ILE A 55 -6.69 -1.09 12.92
N VAL A 56 -7.76 -0.76 12.22
CA VAL A 56 -8.00 0.57 11.67
C VAL A 56 -9.39 1.02 12.13
N LYS A 57 -9.43 2.09 12.92
CA LYS A 57 -10.69 2.64 13.46
C LYS A 57 -11.54 3.29 12.37
N ASP A 58 -10.89 4.02 11.46
CA ASP A 58 -11.52 4.68 10.33
C ASP A 58 -10.86 4.23 9.04
N LYS A 59 -11.57 3.39 8.27
CA LYS A 59 -11.07 2.90 6.98
C LYS A 59 -11.09 3.98 5.90
N GLU A 60 -11.96 4.98 6.02
CA GLU A 60 -12.05 6.08 5.04
C GLU A 60 -10.80 6.97 5.11
N ALA A 61 -10.21 7.11 6.30
CA ALA A 61 -8.93 7.80 6.50
C ALA A 61 -7.76 7.17 5.70
N LEU A 62 -7.87 5.92 5.25
CA LEU A 62 -6.84 5.25 4.44
C LEU A 62 -6.96 5.52 2.94
N VAL A 63 -8.11 6.02 2.46
CA VAL A 63 -8.31 6.34 1.04
C VAL A 63 -7.24 7.28 0.47
N PRO A 64 -6.90 8.42 1.10
CA PRO A 64 -5.82 9.28 0.61
C PRO A 64 -4.46 8.57 0.62
N VAL A 65 -4.18 7.77 1.66
CA VAL A 65 -2.95 6.98 1.78
C VAL A 65 -2.81 5.99 0.61
N TYR A 66 -3.88 5.26 0.27
CA TYR A 66 -3.87 4.33 -0.87
C TYR A 66 -3.62 5.04 -2.19
N LYS A 67 -4.24 6.20 -2.42
CA LYS A 67 -4.00 7.00 -3.61
C LYS A 67 -2.52 7.41 -3.71
N LYS A 68 -1.93 7.86 -2.60
CA LYS A 68 -0.52 8.25 -2.56
C LYS A 68 0.44 7.09 -2.76
N MET A 69 0.11 5.95 -2.18
CA MET A 69 0.81 4.71 -2.45
C MET A 69 0.80 4.41 -3.93
N GLU A 70 -0.37 4.41 -4.58
CA GLU A 70 -0.51 4.11 -6.00
C GLU A 70 0.32 5.02 -6.91
N GLU A 71 0.30 6.33 -6.66
CA GLU A 71 1.15 7.32 -7.35
C GLU A 71 2.64 6.99 -7.19
N THR A 72 3.04 6.55 -6.01
CA THR A 72 4.43 6.24 -5.69
C THR A 72 4.86 4.90 -6.31
N ILE A 73 4.10 3.83 -6.08
CA ILE A 73 4.43 2.46 -6.52
C ILE A 73 4.39 2.29 -8.03
N ASN A 74 3.61 3.09 -8.76
CA ASN A 74 3.63 3.13 -10.23
C ASN A 74 5.02 3.49 -10.78
N ASN A 75 5.80 4.27 -10.04
CA ASN A 75 7.10 4.76 -10.47
C ASN A 75 8.27 3.88 -10.00
N ILE A 76 8.00 2.78 -9.28
CA ILE A 76 9.03 1.95 -8.66
C ILE A 76 9.02 0.55 -9.27
N PRO A 77 10.15 0.09 -9.85
CA PRO A 77 10.27 -1.27 -10.35
C PRO A 77 9.90 -2.31 -9.29
N ARG A 78 9.00 -3.25 -9.63
CA ARG A 78 8.55 -4.32 -8.73
C ARG A 78 9.63 -5.30 -8.29
N VAL A 79 10.71 -5.36 -9.05
CA VAL A 79 11.92 -6.15 -8.75
C VAL A 79 12.67 -5.64 -7.52
N LEU A 80 12.37 -4.43 -7.04
CA LEU A 80 12.90 -3.90 -5.79
C LEU A 80 11.95 -4.30 -4.64
N GLN A 81 12.37 -5.29 -3.84
CA GLN A 81 11.93 -5.42 -2.45
C GLN A 81 12.65 -4.32 -1.66
N GLY A 82 11.91 -3.45 -0.98
CA GLY A 82 12.48 -2.34 -0.24
C GLY A 82 11.44 -1.40 0.35
N THR A 83 11.91 -0.54 1.26
CA THR A 83 11.10 0.46 1.95
C THR A 83 10.79 1.64 1.04
N LEU A 84 9.51 1.99 0.91
CA LEU A 84 9.00 3.17 0.24
C LEU A 84 8.63 4.22 1.28
N ASN A 85 9.40 5.28 1.33
CA ASN A 85 9.07 6.44 2.17
C ASN A 85 8.22 7.39 1.33
N PHE A 86 6.96 7.59 1.71
CA PHE A 86 6.14 8.66 1.15
C PHE A 86 5.52 9.49 2.26
N ILE A 87 5.45 10.79 2.01
CA ILE A 87 4.90 11.76 2.96
C ILE A 87 3.49 12.09 2.48
N ASP A 88 2.50 12.00 3.37
CA ASP A 88 1.17 12.53 3.09
C ASP A 88 0.62 13.36 4.26
N LYS A 89 -0.21 14.34 3.93
CA LYS A 89 -0.90 15.23 4.87
C LYS A 89 -2.36 14.79 4.97
N LEU A 90 -2.71 14.05 6.03
CA LEU A 90 -4.08 13.97 6.53
C LEU A 90 -4.50 15.31 7.13
#